data_AF-A0A0A2DXW6-F1
#
_entry.id   AF-A0A0A2DXW6-F1
#
_cell.length_a   1.000
_cell.length_b   1.000
_cell.length_c   1.000
_cell.angle_alpha   90.00
_cell.angle_beta   90.00
_cell.angle_gamma   90.00
#
_symmetry.space_group_name_H-M   'P 1'
#
loop_
_entity.id
_entity.type
_entity.pdbx_description
1 polymer ?
#
loop_
_entity_poly.entity_id
_entity_poly.type
_entity_poly.pdbx_seq_one_letter_code
_entity_poly.pdbx_strand_id
1 'polypeptide(L)'
;MSPMRLEPRVRYAAHYIRLGHYCLPRASVCLDDEGRLELKAFEAEAERTIFVSGTIFLRPDPLSRDWAQQEASPAQEVSLEELGALLQGSSSWQVDLSATY
;
A
#
# COMPACT_ATOMS: atom_id res chain seq x y z
N MET A 1 6.82 7.20 15.52
CA MET A 1 7.58 6.23 14.71
C MET A 1 7.80 6.84 13.35
N SER A 2 9.02 6.82 12.81
CA SER A 2 9.28 7.30 11.45
C SER A 2 8.62 6.35 10.43
N PRO A 3 8.09 6.85 9.30
CA PRO A 3 7.56 5.97 8.26
C PRO A 3 8.69 5.07 7.76
N MET A 4 8.51 3.75 7.88
CA MET A 4 9.47 2.77 7.40
C MET A 4 9.36 2.74 5.88
N ARG A 5 10.43 3.13 5.17
CA ARG A 5 10.48 3.02 3.71
C ARG A 5 10.60 1.54 3.33
N LEU A 6 9.85 1.10 2.33
CA LEU A 6 10.03 -0.26 1.81
C LEU A 6 11.45 -0.41 1.28
N GLU A 7 12.04 -1.55 1.57
CA GLU A 7 13.25 -1.97 0.87
C GLU A 7 12.87 -2.36 -0.57
N PRO A 8 13.61 -1.88 -1.59
CA PRO A 8 13.39 -2.30 -2.97
C PRO A 8 13.42 -3.83 -3.07
N ARG A 9 12.52 -4.41 -3.88
CA ARG A 9 12.38 -5.86 -4.09
C ARG A 9 11.92 -6.67 -2.88
N VAL A 10 11.70 -6.07 -1.72
CA VAL A 10 11.06 -6.76 -0.59
C VAL A 10 9.55 -6.62 -0.74
N ARG A 11 8.87 -7.76 -0.77
CA ARG A 11 7.41 -7.81 -0.86
C ARG A 11 6.82 -7.85 0.54
N TYR A 12 5.86 -6.98 0.80
CA TYR A 12 5.13 -6.93 2.05
C TYR A 12 3.68 -7.30 1.78
N ALA A 13 3.13 -8.25 2.52
CA ALA A 13 1.73 -8.63 2.44
C ALA A 13 1.00 -8.28 3.74
N ALA A 14 -0.28 -7.96 3.63
CA ALA A 14 -1.08 -7.60 4.79
C ALA A 14 -2.52 -8.10 4.63
N HIS A 15 -3.28 -8.03 5.72
CA HIS A 15 -4.73 -8.25 5.65
C HIS A 15 -5.39 -7.21 4.76
N TYR A 16 -4.92 -5.96 4.83
CA TYR A 16 -5.45 -4.86 4.05
C TYR A 16 -4.34 -3.94 3.54
N ILE A 17 -4.49 -3.46 2.31
CA ILE A 17 -3.74 -2.33 1.78
C ILE A 17 -4.71 -1.18 1.59
N ARG A 18 -4.40 0.00 2.14
CA ARG A 18 -5.32 1.14 2.16
C ARG A 18 -4.73 2.35 1.45
N LEU A 19 -5.53 3.00 0.60
CA LEU A 19 -5.24 4.28 -0.05
C LEU A 19 -6.39 5.24 0.22
N GLY A 20 -6.22 6.19 1.15
CA GLY A 20 -7.31 7.06 1.56
C GLY A 20 -8.49 6.26 2.14
N HIS A 21 -9.64 6.30 1.48
CA HIS A 21 -10.80 5.49 1.85
C HIS A 21 -10.85 4.13 1.12
N TYR A 22 -10.04 3.90 0.09
CA TYR A 22 -10.04 2.63 -0.63
C TYR A 22 -9.25 1.58 0.12
N CYS A 23 -9.77 0.36 0.17
CA CYS A 23 -9.20 -0.79 0.87
C CYS A 23 -9.15 -2.00 -0.05
N LEU A 24 -7.97 -2.61 -0.18
CA LEU A 24 -7.77 -3.85 -0.91
C LEU A 24 -7.43 -4.96 0.09
N PRO A 25 -8.34 -5.94 0.30
CA PRO A 25 -8.06 -7.07 1.18
C PRO A 25 -7.07 -8.05 0.55
N ARG A 26 -6.30 -8.74 1.41
CA ARG A 26 -5.41 -9.85 1.04
C ARG A 26 -4.53 -9.52 -0.16
N ALA A 27 -3.71 -8.49 -0.02
CA ALA A 27 -2.81 -8.04 -1.07
C ALA A 27 -1.39 -7.84 -0.56
N SER A 28 -0.48 -7.74 -1.52
CA SER A 28 0.93 -7.47 -1.29
C SER A 28 1.39 -6.27 -2.10
N VAL A 29 2.39 -5.58 -1.56
CA VAL A 29 3.05 -4.42 -2.17
C VAL A 29 4.55 -4.63 -2.25
N CYS A 30 5.17 -4.10 -3.30
CA CYS A 30 6.62 -4.06 -3.49
C CYS A 30 7.00 -2.76 -4.20
N LEU A 31 8.23 -2.28 -4.00
CA LEU A 31 8.85 -1.30 -4.90
C LEU A 31 9.70 -2.03 -5.94
N ASP A 32 9.53 -1.69 -7.21
CA ASP A 32 10.42 -2.15 -8.29
C ASP A 32 11.77 -1.40 -8.26
N ASP A 33 12.65 -1.74 -9.21
CA ASP A 33 13.98 -1.12 -9.33
C ASP A 33 13.92 0.37 -9.69
N GLU A 34 12.80 0.82 -10.25
CA GLU A 34 12.53 2.21 -10.60
C GLU A 34 11.78 2.96 -9.49
N GLY A 35 11.52 2.31 -8.35
CA GLY A 35 10.79 2.89 -7.22
C GLY A 35 9.28 2.99 -7.43
N ARG A 36 8.73 2.29 -8.43
CA ARG A 36 7.29 2.20 -8.68
C ARG A 36 6.66 1.15 -7.80
N LEU A 37 5.42 1.41 -7.42
CA LEU A 37 4.67 0.55 -6.52
C LEU A 37 3.96 -0.55 -7.31
N GLU A 38 4.27 -1.80 -7.00
CA GLU A 38 3.59 -2.96 -7.54
C GLU A 38 2.60 -3.54 -6.53
N LEU A 39 1.33 -3.67 -6.91
CA LEU A 39 0.32 -4.41 -6.16
C LEU A 39 0.08 -5.79 -6.77
N LYS A 40 -0.07 -6.81 -5.92
CA LYS A 40 -0.53 -8.15 -6.32
C LYS A 40 -1.47 -8.74 -5.28
N ALA A 41 -2.42 -9.56 -5.71
CA ALA A 41 -3.18 -10.41 -4.81
C ALA A 41 -2.23 -11.28 -3.97
N PHE A 42 -2.54 -11.45 -2.69
CA PHE A 42 -1.79 -12.28 -1.78
C PHE A 42 -2.50 -13.62 -1.59
N GLU A 43 -2.01 -14.63 -2.29
CA GLU A 43 -2.59 -15.98 -2.29
C GLU A 43 -1.91 -16.91 -1.28
N ALA A 44 -0.58 -16.77 -1.10
CA ALA A 44 0.19 -17.52 -0.12
C ALA A 44 1.54 -16.81 0.18
N GLU A 45 2.14 -17.14 1.33
CA GLU A 45 3.51 -16.76 1.66
C GLU A 45 4.49 -17.46 0.69
N ALA A 46 4.84 -16.79 -0.41
CA ALA A 46 5.98 -17.17 -1.23
C ALA A 46 7.30 -16.75 -0.54
N GLU A 47 8.41 -17.39 -0.88
CA GLU A 47 9.72 -17.35 -0.19
C GLU A 47 10.38 -15.97 0.04
N ARG A 48 9.76 -14.86 -0.36
CA ARG A 48 10.29 -13.49 -0.17
C ARG A 48 9.21 -12.47 0.17
N THR A 49 8.15 -12.91 0.87
CA THR A 49 7.08 -12.03 1.34
C THR A 49 7.15 -11.89 2.85
N ILE A 50 7.27 -10.66 3.34
CA ILE A 50 7.10 -10.32 4.76
C ILE A 50 5.61 -10.09 4.99
N PHE A 51 4.96 -10.98 5.73
CA PHE A 51 3.59 -10.74 6.17
C PHE A 51 3.60 -9.80 7.37
N VAL A 52 2.92 -8.66 7.25
CA VAL A 52 2.70 -7.70 8.33
C VAL A 52 1.27 -7.80 8.82
N SER A 53 1.11 -7.99 10.13
CA SER A 53 -0.19 -8.07 10.77
C SER A 53 -0.81 -6.68 10.82
N GLY A 54 -1.92 -6.48 10.10
CA GLY A 54 -2.69 -5.23 10.10
C GLY A 54 -2.90 -4.66 8.70
N THR A 55 -2.76 -3.34 8.60
CA THR A 55 -3.04 -2.58 7.37
C THR A 55 -1.80 -1.82 6.92
N ILE A 56 -1.42 -2.00 5.66
CA ILE A 56 -0.41 -1.19 4.99
C ILE A 56 -1.09 0.04 4.41
N PHE A 57 -0.57 1.23 4.69
CA PHE A 57 -1.09 2.48 4.15
C PHE A 57 -0.23 2.94 2.97
N LEU A 58 -0.87 3.21 1.83
CA LEU A 58 -0.27 3.84 0.67
C LEU A 58 -0.60 5.33 0.72
N ARG A 59 0.44 6.16 0.72
CA ARG A 59 0.31 7.62 0.75
C ARG A 59 1.01 8.21 -0.45
N PRO A 60 0.40 9.15 -1.19
CA PRO A 60 1.15 9.93 -2.16
C PRO A 60 2.17 10.81 -1.41
N ASP A 61 3.15 11.36 -2.13
CA ASP A 61 4.12 12.30 -1.56
C ASP A 61 3.42 13.36 -0.68
N PRO A 62 3.92 13.63 0.55
CA PRO A 62 3.32 14.54 1.53
C PRO A 62 3.07 15.98 1.04
N LEU A 63 3.59 16.36 -0.14
CA LEU A 63 3.26 17.63 -0.79
C LEU A 63 1.83 17.69 -1.35
N SER A 64 1.16 16.56 -1.54
CA SER A 64 -0.27 16.51 -1.91
C SER A 64 -1.12 16.76 -0.67
N ARG A 65 -1.90 17.84 -0.60
CA ARG A 65 -2.74 18.17 0.57
C ARG A 65 -4.10 17.47 0.59
N ASP A 66 -4.53 16.88 -0.52
CA ASP A 66 -5.89 16.37 -0.69
C ASP A 66 -6.08 14.93 -0.15
N TRP A 67 -5.00 14.16 0.06
CA TRP A 67 -5.12 12.76 0.51
C TRP A 67 -5.54 12.62 1.99
N ALA A 68 -5.11 13.54 2.85
CA ALA A 68 -5.36 13.44 4.29
C ALA A 68 -6.86 13.51 4.66
N GLN A 69 -7.67 14.15 3.82
CA GLN A 69 -9.13 14.22 4.04
C GLN A 69 -9.84 12.90 3.67
N GLN A 70 -9.25 12.07 2.80
CA GLN A 70 -9.87 10.82 2.36
C GLN A 70 -9.69 9.68 3.37
N GLU A 71 -8.68 9.72 4.26
CA GLU A 71 -8.51 8.70 5.31
C GLU A 71 -9.65 8.71 6.36
N ALA A 72 -10.36 9.84 6.50
CA ALA A 72 -11.42 10.00 7.50
C ALA A 72 -12.78 9.36 7.11
N SER A 73 -12.94 8.95 5.86
CA SER A 73 -14.16 8.25 5.40
C SER A 73 -14.11 6.75 5.71
N PRO A 74 -15.27 6.08 5.85
CA PRO A 74 -15.30 4.62 6.01
C PRO A 74 -14.59 3.93 4.84
N ALA A 75 -13.89 2.84 5.15
CA ALA A 75 -13.15 2.10 4.15
C ALA A 75 -14.11 1.46 3.12
N GLN A 76 -13.87 1.72 1.84
CA GLN A 76 -14.54 1.10 0.71
C GLN A 76 -13.63 0.00 0.15
N GLU A 77 -14.12 -1.24 0.15
CA GLU A 77 -13.39 -2.33 -0.50
C GLU A 77 -13.39 -2.15 -2.03
N VAL A 78 -12.22 -2.35 -2.63
CA VAL A 78 -11.99 -2.27 -4.08
C VAL A 78 -11.19 -3.47 -4.57
N SER A 79 -11.29 -3.74 -5.86
CA SER A 79 -10.49 -4.74 -6.55
C SER A 79 -9.05 -4.29 -6.76
N LEU A 80 -8.18 -5.26 -7.08
CA LEU A 80 -6.78 -5.00 -7.43
C LEU A 80 -6.65 -4.06 -8.64
N GLU A 81 -7.54 -4.21 -9.62
CA GLU A 81 -7.55 -3.43 -10.86
C GLU A 81 -7.93 -1.97 -10.59
N GLU A 82 -8.98 -1.74 -9.79
CA GLU A 82 -9.40 -0.40 -9.37
C GLU A 82 -8.32 0.31 -8.58
N LEU A 83 -7.72 -0.36 -7.59
CA LEU A 83 -6.65 0.23 -6.79
C LEU A 83 -5.39 0.47 -7.63
N GLY A 84 -5.04 -0.47 -8.52
CA GLY A 84 -3.92 -0.33 -9.44
C GLY A 84 -4.07 0.86 -10.39
N ALA A 85 -5.28 1.12 -10.90
CA ALA A 85 -5.56 2.28 -11.75
C ALA A 85 -5.34 3.61 -11.01
N LEU A 86 -5.74 3.68 -9.72
CA LEU A 86 -5.53 4.87 -8.88
C LEU A 86 -4.03 5.16 -8.65
N LEU A 87 -3.20 4.12 -8.59
CA LEU A 87 -1.76 4.26 -8.37
C LEU A 87 -1.00 4.81 -9.58
N GLN A 88 -1.51 4.60 -10.80
CA GLN A 88 -0.87 5.10 -12.02
C GLN A 88 -0.84 6.64 -12.12
N GLY A 89 -1.66 7.34 -11.31
CA GLY A 89 -1.75 8.79 -11.30
C GLY A 89 -0.60 9.52 -10.58
N SER A 90 0.28 8.81 -9.87
CA SER A 90 1.39 9.41 -9.12
C SER A 90 2.69 8.64 -9.33
N SER A 91 3.81 9.37 -9.43
CA SER A 91 5.16 8.82 -9.59
C SER A 91 5.89 8.61 -8.27
N SER A 92 5.35 9.11 -7.14
CA SER A 92 5.96 8.98 -5.82
C SER A 92 4.93 8.54 -4.78
N TRP A 93 5.01 7.25 -4.44
CA TRP A 93 4.22 6.62 -3.39
C TRP A 93 5.11 6.33 -2.17
N GLN A 94 4.62 6.69 -1.00
CA GLN A 94 5.15 6.26 0.28
C GLN A 94 4.29 5.13 0.82
N VAL A 95 4.95 4.15 1.41
CA VAL A 95 4.27 3.06 2.10
C VAL A 95 4.54 3.22 3.58
N ASP A 96 3.47 3.23 4.35
CA ASP A 96 3.51 3.35 5.80
C ASP A 96 3.06 2.04 6.44
N LEU A 97 3.99 1.44 7.18
CA LEU A 97 3.80 0.22 7.96
C LEU A 97 3.53 0.52 9.44
N SER A 98 3.44 1.79 9.87
CA SER A 98 3.33 2.16 11.29
C SER A 98 2.06 1.67 12.00
N ALA A 99 1.04 1.29 11.23
CA ALA A 99 -0.19 0.68 11.72
C ALA A 99 -0.17 -0.86 11.66
N THR A 100 1.01 -1.45 11.52
CA THR A 100 1.23 -2.90 11.58
C THR A 100 1.86 -3.25 12.94
N TYR A 101 1.45 -4.37 13.52
CA TYR A 101 1.88 -4.85 14.84
C TYR A 101 2.86 -6.02 14.74
#